data_AF-A0A2G5TAF4-F1
#
_entry.id   AF-A0A2G5TAF4-F1
#
_cell.length_a   1.000
_cell.length_b   1.000
_cell.length_c   1.000
_cell.angle_alpha   90.00
_cell.angle_beta   90.00
_cell.angle_gamma   90.00
#
_symmetry.space_group_name_H-M   'P 1'
#
loop_
_entity.id
_entity.type
_entity.pdbx_description
1 polymer ?
#
loop_
_entity_poly.entity_id
_entity_poly.type
_entity_poly.pdbx_seq_one_letter_code
_entity_poly.pdbx_strand_id
1 'polypeptide(L)'
;MLYASLLAYLVPVHYSFVTTDIALVLLSDKSLPPIFIRFLIAVFYGFFGATQSVYAVHFIYRYLVVNKHHLIESFDSWKIVIWLLVPVIVGASWVLTELFLCGPDKQIIELSREEILKSFGKPIEHFEFLGGTMYDVMKDGTITSHYKFLGAAVFMSVTVNASFAIIIFCAIKCYSYIDEIIETSSTTSSKTRAIQKQLFYALVCTILIPVLVLDIPVTSLLILNLANTGIGAKSAYLSFIMTFYPVIDPLPNFLIIEPYRKAVLGTFIRKTNVVQSVPMSMLPSKI
;
A
#
# COMPACT_ATOMS: atom_id res chain seq x y z
N MET A 1 -4.66 10.30 -1.44
CA MET A 1 -4.92 11.17 -0.27
C MET A 1 -5.71 10.44 0.82
N LEU A 2 -6.89 9.86 0.51
CA LEU A 2 -7.71 9.13 1.49
C LEU A 2 -6.94 8.04 2.27
N TYR A 3 -6.16 7.21 1.59
CA TYR A 3 -5.33 6.17 2.23
C TYR A 3 -4.37 6.75 3.28
N ALA A 4 -3.64 7.81 2.94
CA ALA A 4 -2.69 8.45 3.86
C ALA A 4 -3.40 9.13 5.04
N SER A 5 -4.57 9.73 4.81
CA SER A 5 -5.41 10.29 5.88
C SER A 5 -5.90 9.21 6.84
N LEU A 6 -6.33 8.06 6.33
CA LEU A 6 -6.72 6.92 7.16
C LEU A 6 -5.53 6.34 7.92
N LEU A 7 -4.36 6.20 7.29
CA LEU A 7 -3.15 5.75 7.97
C LEU A 7 -2.79 6.68 9.14
N ALA A 8 -2.82 7.99 8.91
CA ALA A 8 -2.52 8.99 9.94
C ALA A 8 -3.55 8.99 11.08
N TYR A 9 -4.83 8.71 10.78
CA TYR A 9 -5.89 8.64 11.78
C TYR A 9 -5.85 7.34 12.59
N LEU A 10 -5.71 6.19 11.92
CA LEU A 10 -5.78 4.87 12.54
C LEU A 10 -4.46 4.47 13.21
N VAL A 11 -3.33 4.77 12.58
CA VAL A 11 -1.99 4.33 12.99
C VAL A 11 -1.98 2.84 13.37
N PRO A 12 -2.35 1.95 12.42
CA PRO A 12 -2.44 0.53 12.69
C PRO A 12 -1.05 -0.05 12.99
N VAL A 13 -0.97 -0.90 14.01
CA VAL A 13 0.23 -1.65 14.36
C VAL A 13 -0.02 -3.12 14.07
N HIS A 14 0.71 -3.69 13.11
CA HIS A 14 0.74 -5.13 12.91
C HIS A 14 1.52 -5.79 14.04
N TYR A 15 0.86 -6.68 14.75
CA TYR A 15 1.41 -7.47 15.83
C TYR A 15 1.25 -8.95 15.52
N SER A 16 2.39 -9.64 15.39
CA SER A 16 2.48 -11.06 15.05
C SER A 16 3.12 -11.81 16.20
N PHE A 17 2.50 -12.90 16.66
CA PHE A 17 3.03 -13.76 17.71
C PHE A 17 2.50 -15.18 17.51
N VAL A 18 3.35 -16.19 17.76
CA VAL A 18 2.99 -17.61 17.59
C VAL A 18 2.47 -17.85 16.16
N THR A 19 1.19 -18.18 15.99
CA THR A 19 0.48 -18.38 14.73
C THR A 19 -0.58 -17.30 14.47
N THR A 20 -0.57 -16.21 15.25
CA THR A 20 -1.56 -15.13 15.24
C THR A 20 -0.97 -13.87 14.64
N ASP A 21 -1.73 -13.24 13.75
CA ASP A 21 -1.45 -11.92 13.19
C ASP A 21 -2.65 -11.01 13.41
N ILE A 22 -2.43 -9.84 14.03
CA ILE A 22 -3.48 -8.85 14.27
C ILE A 22 -2.99 -7.45 13.94
N ALA A 23 -3.84 -6.67 13.30
CA ALA A 23 -3.67 -5.24 13.09
C ALA A 23 -4.42 -4.47 14.16
N LEU A 24 -3.67 -3.91 15.12
CA LEU A 24 -4.20 -3.21 16.29
C LEU A 24 -4.31 -1.70 16.05
N VAL A 25 -5.40 -1.12 16.52
CA VAL A 25 -5.59 0.34 16.62
C VAL A 25 -5.98 0.68 18.04
N LEU A 26 -5.22 1.58 18.67
CA LEU A 26 -5.54 2.08 20.00
C LEU A 26 -6.83 2.92 19.94
N LEU A 27 -7.74 2.71 20.88
CA LEU A 27 -9.02 3.44 20.97
C LEU A 27 -8.94 4.69 21.84
N SER A 28 -7.96 4.78 22.74
CA SER A 28 -7.87 5.86 23.75
C SER A 28 -7.80 7.27 23.17
N ASP A 29 -7.32 7.41 21.93
CA ASP A 29 -7.17 8.68 21.21
C ASP A 29 -8.18 8.85 20.07
N LYS A 30 -9.17 7.96 19.95
CA LYS A 30 -10.18 7.99 18.88
C LYS A 30 -11.53 8.44 19.43
N SER A 31 -12.17 9.36 18.71
CA SER A 31 -13.50 9.88 19.04
C SER A 31 -14.66 9.02 18.51
N LEU A 32 -14.38 8.02 17.67
CA LEU A 32 -15.40 7.20 17.01
C LEU A 32 -15.67 5.91 17.78
N PRO A 33 -16.89 5.34 17.67
CA PRO A 33 -17.20 4.05 18.29
C PRO A 33 -16.32 2.90 17.75
N PRO A 34 -16.03 1.86 18.55
CA PRO A 34 -15.14 0.77 18.14
C PRO A 34 -15.56 0.07 16.84
N ILE A 35 -16.87 -0.11 16.62
CA ILE A 35 -17.40 -0.70 15.38
C ILE A 35 -17.06 0.13 14.13
N PHE A 36 -17.06 1.46 14.25
CA PHE A 36 -16.65 2.35 13.17
C PHE A 36 -15.13 2.29 12.96
N ILE A 37 -14.35 2.21 14.02
CA ILE A 37 -12.89 2.02 13.90
C ILE A 37 -12.58 0.71 13.18
N ARG A 38 -13.22 -0.40 13.56
CA ARG A 38 -13.08 -1.69 12.85
C ARG A 38 -13.41 -1.57 11.37
N PHE A 39 -14.50 -0.89 11.02
CA PHE A 39 -14.86 -0.61 9.64
C PHE A 39 -13.77 0.20 8.91
N LEU A 40 -13.22 1.22 9.55
CA LEU A 40 -12.14 2.03 8.97
C LEU A 40 -10.85 1.23 8.78
N ILE A 41 -10.50 0.31 9.68
CA ILE A 41 -9.36 -0.62 9.50
C ILE A 41 -9.58 -1.49 8.26
N ALA A 42 -10.78 -2.07 8.10
CA ALA A 42 -11.10 -2.86 6.91
C ALA A 42 -11.02 -2.03 5.62
N VAL A 43 -11.56 -0.80 5.62
CA VAL A 43 -11.47 0.14 4.49
C VAL A 43 -10.01 0.50 4.16
N PHE A 44 -9.16 0.65 5.17
CA PHE A 44 -7.73 0.91 4.97
C PHE A 44 -7.05 -0.22 4.19
N TYR A 45 -7.28 -1.49 4.55
CA TYR A 45 -6.77 -2.63 3.79
C TYR A 45 -7.45 -2.77 2.43
N GLY A 46 -8.75 -2.47 2.33
CA GLY A 46 -9.47 -2.40 1.05
C GLY A 46 -8.84 -1.41 0.06
N PHE A 47 -8.39 -0.25 0.54
CA PHE A 47 -7.65 0.70 -0.31
C PHE A 47 -6.30 0.16 -0.77
N PHE A 48 -5.61 -0.63 0.05
CA PHE A 48 -4.38 -1.28 -0.38
C PHE A 48 -4.64 -2.25 -1.55
N GLY A 49 -5.62 -3.15 -1.42
CA GLY A 49 -6.00 -4.08 -2.49
C GLY A 49 -6.50 -3.37 -3.76
N ALA A 50 -7.31 -2.32 -3.61
CA ALA A 50 -7.76 -1.50 -4.74
C ALA A 50 -6.58 -0.82 -5.46
N THR A 51 -5.60 -0.30 -4.72
CA THR A 51 -4.43 0.38 -5.29
C THR A 51 -3.58 -0.58 -6.12
N GLN A 52 -3.38 -1.83 -5.66
CA GLN A 52 -2.68 -2.84 -6.46
C GLN A 52 -3.40 -3.14 -7.78
N SER A 53 -4.73 -3.21 -7.75
CA SER A 53 -5.55 -3.41 -8.95
C SER A 53 -5.48 -2.22 -9.90
N VAL A 54 -5.43 -0.99 -9.39
CA VAL A 54 -5.22 0.23 -10.21
C VAL A 54 -3.89 0.12 -10.96
N TYR A 55 -2.81 -0.27 -10.28
CA TYR A 55 -1.51 -0.46 -10.93
C TYR A 55 -1.56 -1.53 -12.02
N ALA A 56 -2.21 -2.66 -11.76
CA ALA A 56 -2.39 -3.72 -12.77
C ALA A 56 -3.14 -3.20 -14.01
N VAL A 57 -4.26 -2.49 -13.84
CA VAL A 57 -5.03 -1.90 -14.95
C VAL A 57 -4.20 -0.89 -15.74
N HIS A 58 -3.41 -0.05 -15.05
CA HIS A 58 -2.53 0.91 -15.73
C HIS A 58 -1.46 0.21 -16.60
N PHE A 59 -0.89 -0.90 -16.14
CA PHE A 59 0.08 -1.66 -16.93
C PHE A 59 -0.55 -2.43 -18.08
N ILE A 60 -1.75 -2.98 -17.87
CA ILE A 60 -2.55 -3.57 -18.95
C ILE A 60 -2.80 -2.51 -20.03
N TYR A 61 -3.31 -1.34 -19.66
CA TYR A 61 -3.55 -0.24 -20.62
C TYR A 61 -2.30 0.10 -21.43
N ARG A 62 -1.16 0.31 -20.76
CA ARG A 62 0.12 0.63 -21.43
C ARG A 62 0.53 -0.49 -22.40
N TYR A 63 0.42 -1.74 -21.98
CA TYR A 63 0.71 -2.89 -22.82
C TYR A 63 -0.22 -2.96 -24.05
N LEU A 64 -1.52 -2.69 -23.88
CA LEU A 64 -2.49 -2.69 -24.98
C LEU A 64 -2.22 -1.58 -26.01
N VAL A 65 -1.88 -0.37 -25.54
CA VAL A 65 -1.48 0.77 -26.42
C VAL A 65 -0.26 0.41 -27.25
N VAL A 66 0.76 -0.13 -26.59
CA VAL A 66 2.03 -0.53 -27.18
C VAL A 66 1.81 -1.64 -28.22
N ASN A 67 1.06 -2.68 -27.89
CA ASN A 67 0.77 -3.79 -28.80
C ASN A 67 -0.29 -3.45 -29.88
N LYS A 68 -0.85 -2.23 -29.87
CA LYS A 68 -1.99 -1.82 -30.72
C LYS A 68 -3.13 -2.86 -30.72
N HIS A 69 -3.38 -3.47 -29.56
CA HIS A 69 -4.32 -4.57 -29.44
C HIS A 69 -5.77 -4.04 -29.47
N HIS A 70 -6.70 -4.75 -30.12
CA HIS A 70 -8.10 -4.30 -30.30
C HIS A 70 -8.82 -3.94 -28.98
N LEU A 71 -8.43 -4.55 -27.85
CA LEU A 71 -8.96 -4.22 -26.53
C LEU A 71 -8.71 -2.76 -26.11
N ILE A 72 -7.80 -2.02 -26.75
CA ILE A 72 -7.60 -0.60 -26.44
C ILE A 72 -8.86 0.23 -26.68
N GLU A 73 -9.70 -0.16 -27.65
CA GLU A 73 -10.99 0.48 -27.91
C GLU A 73 -11.96 0.39 -26.72
N SER A 74 -11.73 -0.55 -25.80
CA SER A 74 -12.50 -0.63 -24.55
C SER A 74 -12.19 0.51 -23.59
N PHE A 75 -11.02 1.14 -23.67
CA PHE A 75 -10.66 2.31 -22.87
C PHE A 75 -11.19 3.62 -23.48
N ASP A 76 -11.41 3.66 -24.80
CA ASP A 76 -11.97 4.82 -25.51
C ASP A 76 -13.50 4.75 -25.71
N SER A 77 -14.16 3.78 -25.07
CA SER A 77 -15.61 3.58 -25.15
C SER A 77 -16.26 3.51 -23.76
N TRP A 78 -17.59 3.37 -23.70
CA TRP A 78 -18.32 3.20 -22.44
C TRP A 78 -17.80 2.04 -21.57
N LYS A 79 -17.11 1.07 -22.19
CA LYS A 79 -16.48 -0.08 -21.52
C LYS A 79 -15.36 0.32 -20.54
N ILE A 80 -14.86 1.55 -20.56
CA ILE A 80 -13.90 2.06 -19.57
C ILE A 80 -14.45 1.92 -18.14
N VAL A 81 -15.78 2.00 -17.98
CA VAL A 81 -16.45 1.78 -16.68
C VAL A 81 -16.12 0.40 -16.13
N ILE A 82 -16.02 -0.64 -16.96
CA ILE A 82 -15.66 -2.00 -16.51
C ILE A 82 -14.26 -2.00 -15.91
N TRP A 83 -13.29 -1.34 -16.56
CA TRP A 83 -11.92 -1.22 -16.05
C TRP A 83 -11.84 -0.42 -14.75
N LEU A 84 -12.65 0.63 -14.61
CA LEU A 84 -12.72 1.44 -13.39
C LEU A 84 -13.42 0.71 -12.23
N LEU A 85 -14.30 -0.24 -12.53
CA LEU A 85 -14.97 -1.07 -11.52
C LEU A 85 -14.05 -2.16 -10.94
N VAL A 86 -13.03 -2.62 -11.67
CA VAL A 86 -12.12 -3.67 -11.19
C VAL A 86 -11.48 -3.31 -9.84
N PRO A 87 -10.82 -2.14 -9.66
CA PRO A 87 -10.29 -1.75 -8.35
C PRO A 87 -11.34 -1.62 -7.25
N VAL A 88 -12.55 -1.15 -7.59
CA VAL A 88 -13.65 -0.98 -6.64
C VAL A 88 -14.12 -2.34 -6.12
N ILE A 89 -14.28 -3.31 -7.02
CA ILE A 89 -14.69 -4.67 -6.68
C ILE A 89 -13.62 -5.35 -5.83
N VAL A 90 -12.34 -5.25 -6.21
CA VAL A 90 -11.25 -5.83 -5.41
C VAL A 90 -11.18 -5.19 -4.03
N GLY A 91 -11.21 -3.85 -3.94
CA GLY A 91 -11.22 -3.18 -2.65
C GLY A 91 -12.43 -3.56 -1.78
N ALA A 92 -13.63 -3.61 -2.35
CA ALA A 92 -14.83 -4.03 -1.62
C ALA A 92 -14.73 -5.49 -1.16
N SER A 93 -14.21 -6.39 -2.01
CA SER A 93 -14.01 -7.80 -1.64
C SER A 93 -13.05 -7.95 -0.45
N TRP A 94 -12.01 -7.12 -0.40
CA TRP A 94 -11.07 -7.07 0.73
C TRP A 94 -11.76 -6.57 2.01
N VAL A 95 -12.52 -5.47 1.93
CA VAL A 95 -13.28 -4.95 3.08
C VAL A 95 -14.25 -5.99 3.63
N LEU A 96 -15.00 -6.67 2.76
CA LEU A 96 -15.95 -7.70 3.18
C LEU A 96 -15.22 -8.89 3.81
N THR A 97 -14.11 -9.33 3.20
CA THR A 97 -13.28 -10.42 3.73
C THR A 97 -12.80 -10.10 5.14
N GLU A 98 -12.23 -8.91 5.35
CA GLU A 98 -11.78 -8.44 6.66
C GLU A 98 -12.92 -8.42 7.70
N LEU A 99 -14.06 -7.83 7.35
CA LEU A 99 -15.17 -7.67 8.30
C LEU A 99 -15.82 -9.00 8.69
N PHE A 100 -15.91 -9.97 7.78
CA PHE A 100 -16.59 -11.24 8.02
C PHE A 100 -15.65 -12.37 8.49
N LEU A 101 -14.38 -12.35 8.10
CA LEU A 101 -13.44 -13.44 8.38
C LEU A 101 -12.32 -13.08 9.36
N CYS A 102 -12.03 -11.80 9.57
CA CYS A 102 -10.91 -11.32 10.41
C CYS A 102 -11.39 -10.53 11.66
N GLY A 103 -12.67 -10.66 12.02
CA GLY A 103 -13.23 -9.95 13.17
C GLY A 103 -12.70 -10.47 14.53
N PRO A 104 -12.64 -9.62 15.58
CA PRO A 104 -12.32 -10.03 16.94
C PRO A 104 -13.21 -11.18 17.43
N ASP A 105 -12.56 -12.23 17.92
CA ASP A 105 -13.20 -13.37 18.59
C ASP A 105 -12.68 -13.52 20.02
N LYS A 106 -13.50 -14.12 20.90
CA LYS A 106 -13.16 -14.34 22.31
C LYS A 106 -11.87 -15.16 22.47
N GLN A 107 -11.64 -16.14 21.61
CA GLN A 107 -10.43 -16.96 21.66
C GLN A 107 -9.19 -16.12 21.36
N ILE A 108 -9.23 -15.30 20.30
CA ILE A 108 -8.11 -14.43 19.92
C ILE A 108 -7.82 -13.39 21.02
N ILE A 109 -8.87 -12.81 21.60
CA ILE A 109 -8.74 -11.84 22.70
C ILE A 109 -8.00 -12.46 23.88
N GLU A 110 -8.38 -13.68 24.28
CA GLU A 110 -7.75 -14.34 25.43
C GLU A 110 -6.31 -14.74 25.16
N LEU A 111 -6.03 -15.30 23.97
CA LEU A 111 -4.67 -15.63 23.54
C LEU A 111 -3.75 -14.41 23.46
N SER A 112 -4.30 -13.25 23.07
CA SER A 112 -3.54 -12.01 22.88
C SER A 112 -3.38 -11.21 24.17
N ARG A 113 -4.16 -11.49 25.22
CA ARG A 113 -4.29 -10.64 26.42
C ARG A 113 -2.94 -10.34 27.09
N GLU A 114 -2.16 -11.38 27.40
CA GLU A 114 -0.88 -11.23 28.09
C GLU A 114 0.18 -10.59 27.19
N GLU A 115 0.27 -11.01 25.93
CA GLU A 115 1.24 -10.52 24.95
C GLU A 115 1.04 -9.02 24.66
N ILE A 116 -0.21 -8.59 24.49
CA ILE A 116 -0.54 -7.17 24.24
C ILE A 116 -0.32 -6.32 25.49
N LEU A 117 -0.70 -6.81 26.67
CA LEU A 117 -0.44 -6.08 27.91
C LEU A 117 1.06 -5.90 28.14
N LYS A 118 1.86 -6.94 27.89
CA LYS A 118 3.33 -6.91 28.03
C LYS A 118 3.99 -5.96 27.02
N SER A 119 3.52 -5.95 25.77
CA SER A 119 4.13 -5.16 24.69
C SER A 119 3.70 -3.70 24.67
N PHE A 120 2.44 -3.41 25.00
CA PHE A 120 1.86 -2.06 24.90
C PHE A 120 1.51 -1.43 26.25
N GLY A 121 1.61 -2.16 27.36
CA GLY A 121 1.29 -1.67 28.70
C GLY A 121 -0.19 -1.37 28.92
N LYS A 122 -1.07 -1.81 28.01
CA LYS A 122 -2.51 -1.59 28.06
C LYS A 122 -3.28 -2.88 27.81
N PRO A 123 -4.43 -3.10 28.48
CA PRO A 123 -5.29 -4.23 28.20
C PRO A 123 -5.80 -4.21 26.75
N ILE A 124 -5.97 -5.39 26.15
CA ILE A 124 -6.45 -5.55 24.77
C ILE A 124 -7.82 -4.88 24.52
N GLU A 125 -8.64 -4.72 25.56
CA GLU A 125 -9.93 -4.03 25.50
C GLU A 125 -9.83 -2.54 25.12
N HIS A 126 -8.64 -1.95 25.22
CA HIS A 126 -8.38 -0.58 24.77
C HIS A 126 -8.02 -0.52 23.27
N PHE A 127 -8.01 -1.64 22.58
CA PHE A 127 -7.68 -1.74 21.16
C PHE A 127 -8.86 -2.32 20.39
N GLU A 128 -9.01 -1.82 19.18
CA GLU A 128 -9.79 -2.50 18.15
C GLU A 128 -8.81 -3.17 17.20
N PHE A 129 -9.17 -4.34 16.67
CA PHE A 129 -8.29 -5.04 15.75
C PHE A 129 -9.05 -5.83 14.69
N LEU A 130 -8.33 -6.15 13.63
CA LEU A 130 -8.68 -7.18 12.67
C LEU A 130 -7.51 -8.14 12.54
N GLY A 131 -7.80 -9.41 12.31
CA GLY A 131 -6.81 -10.46 12.14
C GLY A 131 -7.28 -11.78 12.74
N GLY A 132 -6.34 -12.66 13.02
CA GLY A 132 -6.66 -13.94 13.63
C GLY A 132 -5.48 -14.88 13.77
N THR A 133 -5.82 -16.05 14.31
CA THR A 133 -4.90 -17.18 14.46
C THR A 133 -5.02 -18.06 13.21
N MET A 134 -3.89 -18.51 12.65
CA MET A 134 -3.89 -19.38 11.46
C MET A 134 -4.30 -20.81 11.80
N TYR A 135 -3.74 -21.33 12.88
CA TYR A 135 -4.01 -22.65 13.40
C TYR A 135 -3.60 -22.73 14.87
N ASP A 136 -4.30 -23.59 15.61
CA ASP A 136 -3.92 -23.96 16.98
C ASP A 136 -3.09 -25.25 16.96
N VAL A 137 -2.07 -25.31 17.80
CA VAL A 137 -1.32 -26.54 18.08
C VAL A 137 -1.80 -27.08 19.43
N MET A 138 -2.50 -28.20 19.41
CA MET A 138 -3.00 -28.87 20.60
C MET A 138 -1.86 -29.57 21.36
N LYS A 139 -2.09 -29.91 22.63
CA LYS A 139 -1.10 -30.53 23.52
C LYS A 139 -0.62 -31.91 23.04
N ASP A 140 -1.43 -32.59 22.23
CA ASP A 140 -1.14 -33.88 21.59
C ASP A 140 -0.40 -33.72 20.24
N GLY A 141 -0.10 -32.48 19.82
CA GLY A 141 0.51 -32.15 18.53
C GLY A 141 -0.48 -32.03 17.38
N THR A 142 -1.78 -32.20 17.61
CA THR A 142 -2.81 -32.04 16.58
C THR A 142 -2.95 -30.58 16.18
N ILE A 143 -2.99 -30.30 14.87
CA ILE A 143 -3.16 -28.95 14.33
C ILE A 143 -4.63 -28.73 13.98
N THR A 144 -5.25 -27.72 14.60
CA THR A 144 -6.62 -27.31 14.29
C THR A 144 -6.60 -26.00 13.52
N SER A 145 -6.89 -26.06 12.22
CA SER A 145 -6.80 -24.88 11.35
C SER A 145 -8.01 -23.96 11.49
N HIS A 146 -7.75 -22.67 11.62
CA HIS A 146 -8.76 -21.62 11.62
C HIS A 146 -9.02 -21.18 10.18
N TYR A 147 -9.87 -21.95 9.49
CA TYR A 147 -10.15 -21.80 8.06
C TYR A 147 -10.66 -20.41 7.66
N LYS A 148 -11.25 -19.64 8.58
CA LYS A 148 -11.73 -18.28 8.31
C LYS A 148 -10.56 -17.33 8.03
N PHE A 149 -9.67 -17.17 9.00
CA PHE A 149 -8.53 -16.26 8.87
C PHE A 149 -7.52 -16.76 7.84
N LEU A 150 -7.26 -18.08 7.79
CA LEU A 150 -6.41 -18.66 6.77
C LEU A 150 -6.97 -18.44 5.35
N GLY A 151 -8.29 -18.62 5.17
CA GLY A 151 -8.95 -18.36 3.90
C GLY A 151 -8.87 -16.89 3.48
N ALA A 152 -9.06 -15.96 4.42
CA ALA A 152 -8.87 -14.54 4.20
C ALA A 152 -7.44 -14.23 3.77
N ALA A 153 -6.43 -14.70 4.52
CA ALA A 153 -5.02 -14.48 4.21
C ALA A 153 -4.64 -15.03 2.83
N VAL A 154 -5.07 -16.26 2.49
CA VAL A 154 -4.83 -16.85 1.16
C VAL A 154 -5.48 -16.00 0.06
N PHE A 155 -6.72 -15.57 0.24
CA PHE A 155 -7.43 -14.72 -0.73
C PHE A 155 -6.69 -13.39 -0.95
N MET A 156 -6.31 -12.70 0.13
CA MET A 156 -5.54 -11.45 0.04
C MET A 156 -4.19 -11.69 -0.65
N SER A 157 -3.44 -12.72 -0.25
CA SER A 157 -2.14 -13.05 -0.87
C SER A 157 -2.27 -13.36 -2.35
N VAL A 158 -3.26 -14.16 -2.76
CA VAL A 158 -3.49 -14.51 -4.18
C VAL A 158 -3.81 -13.28 -5.01
N THR A 159 -4.68 -12.39 -4.50
CA THR A 159 -5.06 -11.17 -5.24
C THR A 159 -3.88 -10.20 -5.41
N VAL A 160 -3.01 -10.05 -4.40
CA VAL A 160 -1.76 -9.26 -4.52
C VAL A 160 -0.79 -9.89 -5.52
N ASN A 161 -0.49 -11.18 -5.37
CA ASN A 161 0.46 -11.88 -6.23
C ASN A 161 0.00 -11.90 -7.70
N ALA A 162 -1.30 -12.09 -7.96
CA ALA A 162 -1.87 -12.00 -9.30
C ALA A 162 -1.70 -10.61 -9.91
N SER A 163 -1.93 -9.55 -9.12
CA SER A 163 -1.73 -8.16 -9.57
C SER A 163 -0.27 -7.91 -9.94
N PHE A 164 0.68 -8.35 -9.11
CA PHE A 164 2.11 -8.21 -9.42
C PHE A 164 2.54 -9.03 -10.63
N ALA A 165 2.04 -10.26 -10.79
CA ALA A 165 2.34 -11.07 -11.97
C ALA A 165 1.89 -10.37 -13.27
N ILE A 166 0.69 -9.79 -13.28
CA ILE A 166 0.18 -8.99 -14.41
C ILE A 166 1.08 -7.77 -14.65
N ILE A 167 1.39 -7.02 -13.60
CA ILE A 167 2.24 -5.82 -13.70
C ILE A 167 3.61 -6.17 -14.28
N ILE A 168 4.29 -7.18 -13.75
CA ILE A 168 5.62 -7.61 -14.20
C ILE A 168 5.55 -8.07 -15.66
N PHE A 169 4.58 -8.91 -16.01
CA PHE A 169 4.39 -9.37 -17.39
C PHE A 169 4.20 -8.20 -18.36
N CYS A 170 3.27 -7.29 -18.07
CA CYS A 170 2.99 -6.13 -18.89
C CYS A 170 4.18 -5.15 -18.92
N ALA A 171 4.89 -4.98 -17.81
CA ALA A 171 6.07 -4.11 -17.71
C ALA A 171 7.21 -4.59 -18.60
N ILE A 172 7.53 -5.89 -18.54
CA ILE A 172 8.57 -6.50 -19.38
C ILE A 172 8.21 -6.35 -20.85
N LYS A 173 6.97 -6.69 -21.24
CA LYS A 173 6.53 -6.57 -22.63
C LYS A 173 6.53 -5.13 -23.14
N CYS A 174 6.07 -4.18 -22.31
CA CYS A 174 6.09 -2.76 -22.63
C CYS A 174 7.53 -2.26 -22.81
N TYR A 175 8.45 -2.67 -21.92
CA TYR A 175 9.86 -2.32 -22.00
C TYR A 175 10.50 -2.83 -23.29
N SER A 176 10.34 -4.13 -23.60
CA SER A 176 10.90 -4.74 -24.81
C SER A 176 10.44 -4.05 -26.10
N TYR A 177 9.15 -3.71 -26.19
CA TYR A 177 8.61 -3.04 -27.37
C TYR A 177 9.03 -1.57 -27.47
N ILE A 178 9.12 -0.86 -26.34
CA ILE A 178 9.64 0.50 -26.32
C ILE A 178 11.08 0.51 -26.84
N ASP A 179 11.93 -0.40 -26.38
CA ASP A 179 13.31 -0.52 -26.87
C ASP A 179 13.36 -0.84 -28.37
N GLU A 180 12.53 -1.76 -28.87
CA GLU A 180 12.45 -2.10 -30.30
C GLU A 180 12.01 -0.91 -31.18
N ILE A 181 10.94 -0.20 -30.78
CA ILE A 181 10.47 1.02 -31.46
C ILE A 181 11.53 2.11 -31.42
N ILE A 182 12.35 2.14 -30.37
CA ILE A 182 13.41 3.14 -30.22
C ILE A 182 14.46 3.03 -31.30
N GLU A 183 14.80 1.80 -31.64
CA GLU A 183 15.77 1.48 -32.68
C GLU A 183 15.22 1.69 -34.09
N THR A 184 13.90 1.53 -34.31
CA THR A 184 13.29 1.55 -35.66
C THR A 184 12.53 2.82 -36.04
N SER A 185 12.14 3.68 -35.10
CA SER A 185 11.18 4.78 -35.38
C SER A 185 11.81 6.17 -35.35
N SER A 186 11.80 6.87 -36.49
CA SER A 186 12.20 8.28 -36.67
C SER A 186 11.05 9.30 -36.52
N THR A 187 9.82 8.84 -36.23
CA THR A 187 8.57 9.61 -36.41
C THR A 187 8.03 10.32 -35.17
N THR A 188 8.57 10.06 -33.97
CA THR A 188 8.16 10.75 -32.73
C THR A 188 9.23 11.75 -32.29
N SER A 189 8.83 12.99 -31.99
CA SER A 189 9.74 14.02 -31.46
C SER A 189 10.57 13.47 -30.29
N SER A 190 11.88 13.69 -30.31
CA SER A 190 12.83 13.28 -29.28
C SER A 190 12.40 13.69 -27.86
N LYS A 191 11.75 14.85 -27.75
CA LYS A 191 11.22 15.39 -26.48
C LYS A 191 10.07 14.56 -25.92
N THR A 192 9.10 14.17 -26.76
CA THR A 192 7.96 13.34 -26.33
C THR A 192 8.41 11.94 -25.92
N ARG A 193 9.35 11.35 -26.66
CA ARG A 193 9.95 10.04 -26.33
C ARG A 193 10.67 10.06 -24.98
N ALA A 194 11.44 11.11 -24.70
CA ALA A 194 12.12 11.26 -23.42
C ALA A 194 11.15 11.33 -22.23
N ILE A 195 10.05 12.08 -22.35
CA ILE A 195 9.03 12.18 -21.30
C ILE A 195 8.32 10.84 -21.07
N GLN A 196 7.95 10.13 -22.15
CA GLN A 196 7.30 8.82 -22.03
C GLN A 196 8.19 7.79 -21.30
N LYS A 197 9.51 7.79 -21.60
CA LYS A 197 10.48 6.97 -20.84
C LYS A 197 10.54 7.35 -19.37
N GLN A 198 10.63 8.65 -19.05
CA GLN A 198 10.67 9.12 -17.67
C GLN A 198 9.42 8.70 -16.89
N LEU A 199 8.23 8.86 -17.49
CA LEU A 199 6.96 8.43 -16.88
C LEU A 199 6.89 6.92 -16.69
N PHE A 200 7.46 6.13 -17.61
CA PHE A 200 7.54 4.68 -17.46
C PHE A 200 8.46 4.26 -16.32
N TYR A 201 9.71 4.76 -16.30
CA TYR A 201 10.66 4.43 -15.22
C TYR A 201 10.17 4.91 -13.85
N ALA A 202 9.60 6.12 -13.78
CA ALA A 202 9.00 6.62 -12.55
C ALA A 202 7.89 5.69 -12.05
N LEU A 203 7.04 5.21 -12.96
CA LEU A 203 5.97 4.28 -12.61
C LEU A 203 6.50 2.91 -12.15
N VAL A 204 7.51 2.35 -12.84
CA VAL A 204 8.17 1.09 -12.42
C VAL A 204 8.79 1.24 -11.03
N CYS A 205 9.54 2.30 -10.78
CA CYS A 205 10.11 2.57 -9.46
C CYS A 205 9.04 2.77 -8.38
N THR A 206 7.95 3.47 -8.72
CA THR A 206 6.82 3.69 -7.79
C THR A 206 6.18 2.36 -7.40
N ILE A 207 6.10 1.37 -8.30
CA ILE A 207 5.52 0.06 -7.99
C ILE A 207 6.45 -0.83 -7.17
N LEU A 208 7.76 -0.74 -7.39
CA LEU A 208 8.72 -1.50 -6.60
C LEU A 208 8.73 -1.08 -5.13
N ILE A 209 8.39 0.18 -4.81
CA ILE A 209 8.36 0.68 -3.44
C ILE A 209 7.35 -0.09 -2.56
N PRO A 210 6.04 -0.17 -2.89
CA PRO A 210 5.09 -0.97 -2.13
C PRO A 210 5.49 -2.44 -2.00
N VAL A 211 6.12 -3.04 -3.03
CA VAL A 211 6.63 -4.42 -2.96
C VAL A 211 7.65 -4.55 -1.82
N LEU A 212 8.65 -3.66 -1.81
CA LEU A 212 9.76 -3.72 -0.87
C LEU A 212 9.36 -3.27 0.55
N VAL A 213 8.53 -2.23 0.66
CA VAL A 213 8.23 -1.55 1.92
C VAL A 213 6.98 -2.11 2.61
N LEU A 214 6.02 -2.66 1.85
CA LEU A 214 4.76 -3.18 2.39
C LEU A 214 4.61 -4.68 2.20
N ASP A 215 4.70 -5.18 0.97
CA ASP A 215 4.34 -6.57 0.63
C ASP A 215 5.33 -7.60 1.20
N ILE A 216 6.64 -7.38 1.01
CA ILE A 216 7.68 -8.27 1.54
C ILE A 216 7.60 -8.39 3.07
N PRO A 217 7.53 -7.29 3.85
CA PRO A 217 7.47 -7.43 5.30
C PRO A 217 6.16 -8.08 5.79
N VAL A 218 5.00 -7.78 5.20
CA VAL A 218 3.72 -8.45 5.54
C VAL A 218 3.78 -9.93 5.22
N THR A 219 4.22 -10.30 4.01
CA THR A 219 4.35 -11.71 3.60
C THR A 219 5.35 -12.46 4.47
N SER A 220 6.44 -11.80 4.89
CA SER A 220 7.42 -12.38 5.81
C SER A 220 6.80 -12.66 7.18
N LEU A 221 6.01 -11.73 7.73
CA LEU A 221 5.26 -11.94 8.98
C LEU A 221 4.30 -13.14 8.84
N LEU A 222 3.60 -13.22 7.70
CA LEU A 222 2.67 -14.31 7.41
C LEU A 222 3.37 -15.68 7.40
N ILE A 223 4.51 -15.78 6.72
CA ILE A 223 5.32 -17.00 6.66
C ILE A 223 5.86 -17.38 8.04
N LEU A 224 6.32 -16.40 8.82
CA LEU A 224 6.81 -16.63 10.19
C LEU A 224 5.70 -17.15 11.11
N ASN A 225 4.49 -16.58 11.02
CA ASN A 225 3.32 -17.06 11.75
C ASN A 225 2.93 -18.48 11.31
N LEU A 226 2.97 -18.77 10.00
CA LEU A 226 2.73 -20.13 9.50
C LEU A 226 3.77 -21.14 10.01
N ALA A 227 5.01 -20.71 10.23
CA ALA A 227 6.07 -21.51 10.82
C ALA A 227 6.01 -21.60 12.36
N ASN A 228 4.98 -21.01 13.00
CA ASN A 228 4.86 -20.90 14.47
C ASN A 228 6.04 -20.15 15.12
N THR A 229 6.58 -19.15 14.42
CA THR A 229 7.74 -18.33 14.83
C THR A 229 7.44 -16.84 14.84
N GLY A 230 6.17 -16.46 15.08
CA GLY A 230 5.76 -15.06 15.18
C GLY A 230 6.67 -14.27 16.14
N ILE A 231 7.06 -13.06 15.72
CA ILE A 231 8.22 -12.34 16.29
C ILE A 231 7.88 -11.42 17.48
N GLY A 232 6.64 -11.45 17.95
CA GLY A 232 6.12 -10.66 19.06
C GLY A 232 6.30 -9.16 18.82
N ALA A 233 6.70 -8.42 19.84
CA ALA A 233 6.97 -6.97 19.79
C ALA A 233 7.88 -6.51 18.64
N LYS A 234 8.73 -7.39 18.07
CA LYS A 234 9.58 -7.01 16.94
C LYS A 234 8.78 -6.69 15.66
N SER A 235 7.57 -7.25 15.52
CA SER A 235 6.66 -6.96 14.42
C SER A 235 6.19 -5.49 14.40
N ALA A 236 6.17 -4.82 15.56
CA ALA A 236 5.87 -3.40 15.64
C ALA A 236 6.93 -2.53 14.94
N TYR A 237 8.21 -2.93 14.94
CA TYR A 237 9.24 -2.21 14.19
C TYR A 237 9.03 -2.31 12.67
N LEU A 238 8.54 -3.45 12.17
CA LEU A 238 8.18 -3.59 10.76
C LEU A 238 7.00 -2.69 10.40
N SER A 239 5.98 -2.63 11.27
CA SER A 239 4.84 -1.71 11.11
C SER A 239 5.26 -0.24 11.06
N PHE A 240 6.26 0.13 11.87
CA PHE A 240 6.81 1.49 11.85
C PHE A 240 7.45 1.82 10.50
N ILE A 241 8.22 0.90 9.92
CA ILE A 241 8.81 1.08 8.57
C ILE A 241 7.72 1.23 7.51
N MET A 242 6.68 0.40 7.56
CA MET A 242 5.53 0.49 6.64
C MET A 242 4.83 1.85 6.69
N THR A 243 4.82 2.52 7.84
CA THR A 243 4.15 3.82 8.01
C THR A 243 4.78 4.93 7.16
N PHE A 244 6.05 4.79 6.76
CA PHE A 244 6.71 5.75 5.87
C PHE A 244 6.33 5.59 4.39
N TYR A 245 5.60 4.53 4.04
CA TYR A 245 5.22 4.25 2.65
C TYR A 245 4.63 5.47 1.90
N PRO A 246 3.64 6.22 2.45
CA PRO A 246 3.07 7.36 1.73
C PRO A 246 4.06 8.50 1.46
N VAL A 247 5.15 8.58 2.22
CA VAL A 247 6.22 9.55 2.01
C VAL A 247 7.19 9.07 0.92
N ILE A 248 7.48 7.77 0.89
CA ILE A 248 8.46 7.17 -0.03
C ILE A 248 7.87 7.02 -1.45
N ASP A 249 6.62 6.56 -1.56
CA ASP A 249 5.92 6.28 -2.82
C ASP A 249 5.94 7.42 -3.86
N PRO A 250 5.73 8.71 -3.51
CA PRO A 250 5.77 9.79 -4.50
C PRO A 250 7.19 10.24 -4.90
N LEU A 251 8.25 9.84 -4.18
CA LEU A 251 9.61 10.33 -4.42
C LEU A 251 10.14 10.03 -5.83
N PRO A 252 9.98 8.82 -6.40
CA PRO A 252 10.45 8.55 -7.76
C PRO A 252 9.83 9.50 -8.78
N ASN A 253 8.54 9.84 -8.63
CA ASN A 253 7.90 10.79 -9.53
C ASN A 253 8.56 12.17 -9.47
N PHE A 254 8.85 12.68 -8.27
CA PHE A 254 9.51 13.98 -8.11
C PHE A 254 10.98 14.00 -8.57
N LEU A 255 11.69 12.88 -8.47
CA LEU A 255 13.13 12.79 -8.77
C LEU A 255 13.42 12.44 -10.25
N ILE A 256 12.63 11.53 -10.83
CA ILE A 256 12.87 10.98 -12.19
C ILE A 256 12.26 11.89 -13.26
N ILE A 257 11.04 12.40 -13.05
CA ILE A 257 10.31 13.17 -14.06
C ILE A 257 10.85 14.61 -14.09
N GLU A 258 11.48 15.00 -15.20
CA GLU A 258 12.22 16.25 -15.30
C GLU A 258 11.36 17.50 -15.05
N PRO A 259 10.13 17.64 -15.59
CA PRO A 259 9.24 18.74 -15.24
C PRO A 259 8.96 18.86 -13.72
N TYR A 260 8.75 17.73 -13.04
CA TYR A 260 8.48 17.70 -11.60
C TYR A 260 9.72 18.07 -10.81
N ARG A 261 10.89 17.51 -11.16
CA ARG A 261 12.17 17.87 -10.53
C ARG A 261 12.46 19.37 -10.65
N LYS A 262 12.24 19.94 -11.84
CA LYS A 262 12.41 21.38 -12.09
C LYS A 262 11.44 22.23 -11.27
N ALA A 263 10.18 21.82 -11.14
CA ALA A 263 9.20 22.53 -10.31
C ALA A 263 9.59 22.51 -8.82
N VAL A 264 10.04 21.36 -8.31
CA VAL A 264 10.50 21.20 -6.92
C VAL A 264 11.72 22.09 -6.67
N LEU A 265 12.78 21.96 -7.47
CA LEU A 265 14.01 22.76 -7.33
C LEU A 265 13.77 24.26 -7.56
N GLY A 266 12.95 24.62 -8.55
CA GLY A 266 12.59 26.02 -8.83
C GLY A 266 11.82 26.67 -7.67
N THR A 267 11.01 25.90 -6.95
CA THR A 267 10.32 26.37 -5.73
C THR A 267 11.32 26.58 -4.58
N PHE A 268 12.31 25.72 -4.43
CA PHE A 268 13.39 25.88 -3.45
C PHE A 268 14.28 27.10 -3.75
N ILE A 269 14.68 27.29 -5.02
CA ILE A 269 15.53 28.43 -5.45
C ILE A 269 14.79 29.77 -5.31
N ARG A 270 13.48 29.80 -5.62
CA ARG A 270 12.68 31.01 -5.47
C ARG A 270 12.44 31.36 -4.00
N LYS A 271 12.32 30.37 -3.10
CA LYS A 271 12.22 30.61 -1.65
C LYS A 271 13.53 31.09 -1.02
N THR A 272 14.69 30.62 -1.46
CA THR A 272 15.99 31.14 -0.98
C THR A 272 16.23 32.59 -1.36
N ASN A 273 15.78 33.02 -2.55
CA ASN A 273 15.94 34.42 -3.00
C ASN A 273 14.98 35.41 -2.33
N VAL A 274 13.81 34.96 -1.86
CA VAL A 274 12.85 35.81 -1.14
C VAL A 274 13.26 36.03 0.34
N VAL A 275 13.94 35.06 0.96
CA VAL A 275 14.46 35.22 2.33
C VAL A 275 15.70 36.13 2.39
N GLN A 276 16.44 36.27 1.29
CA GLN A 276 17.62 37.16 1.19
C GLN A 276 17.31 38.59 0.73
N SER A 277 16.06 38.94 0.43
CA SER A 277 15.68 40.25 -0.13
C SER A 277 14.75 41.07 0.78
N VAL A 278 15.04 41.12 2.08
CA VAL A 278 14.59 42.24 2.92
C VAL A 278 15.74 43.26 2.99
N PRO A 279 15.67 44.40 2.27
CA PRO A 279 16.63 45.47 2.46
C PRO A 279 16.45 46.02 3.87
N MET A 280 17.52 46.03 4.65
CA MET A 280 17.62 46.71 5.94
C MET A 280 17.67 48.23 5.72
N SER A 281 16.65 48.82 5.09
CA SER A 281 16.56 50.27 4.85
C SER A 281 15.18 50.87 5.13
N MET A 282 14.30 50.16 5.83
CA MET A 282 13.02 50.70 6.31
C MET A 282 12.84 50.52 7.82
N LEU A 283 13.80 51.01 8.62
CA LEU A 283 13.51 51.38 10.00
C LEU A 283 13.13 52.87 10.00
N PRO A 284 11.90 53.25 10.40
CA PRO A 284 11.55 54.66 10.54
C PRO A 284 12.39 55.26 11.67
N SER A 285 13.07 56.37 11.37
CA SER A 285 13.74 57.22 12.35
C SER A 285 12.72 57.66 13.40
N LYS A 286 12.86 57.18 14.63
CA LYS A 286 12.16 57.76 15.77
C LYS A 286 12.76 59.14 16.07
N ILE A 287 11.84 60.08 16.29
CA ILE A 287 12.02 61.43 16.85
C ILE A 287 12.89 61.38 18.10
#